data_AF-A0A963DD07-F1
#
_entry.id   AF-A0A963DD07-F1
#
_cell.length_a   1.000
_cell.length_b   1.000
_cell.length_c   1.000
_cell.angle_alpha   90.00
_cell.angle_beta   90.00
_cell.angle_gamma   90.00
#
_symmetry.space_group_name_H-M   'P 1'
#
loop_
_entity.id
_entity.type
_entity.pdbx_description
1 polymer ?
#
loop_
_entity_poly.entity_id
_entity_poly.type
_entity_poly.pdbx_seq_one_letter_code
_entity_poly.pdbx_strand_id
1 'polypeptide(L)'
;MDVRRWLLPLMAVLAGVSARALGAEIVLEPSAVHKLVVEGLFKDGGRYYLQKGSCSAYLQNPKTTLDGGRVVIRSQLRGRLGAPIGRDCFGVDLATWTVVSGLPGAQGSIVRLDDIRIDDVGDPNARLLVDAGLLPSLPGAIELDVMQSVRAMLPGMSGQIQAQVQALDIEAVRVEGNRLSIHFDFRLVGR
;
A
#
# COMPACT_ATOMS: atom_id res chain seq x y z
N MET A 1 -4.89 -2.22 -78.43
CA MET A 1 -5.27 -3.29 -77.48
C MET A 1 -3.96 -3.69 -76.81
N ASP A 2 -3.61 -3.38 -75.56
CA ASP A 2 -4.37 -2.83 -74.45
C ASP A 2 -3.44 -2.02 -73.52
N VAL A 3 -3.92 -0.84 -73.12
CA VAL A 3 -3.34 0.03 -72.10
C VAL A 3 -4.19 -0.14 -70.84
N ARG A 4 -3.62 -0.68 -69.76
CA ARG A 4 -4.16 -0.65 -68.38
C ARG A 4 -2.97 -0.86 -67.45
N ARG A 5 -2.34 0.14 -66.83
CA ARG A 5 -2.83 1.36 -66.16
C ARG A 5 -3.81 1.04 -65.03
N TRP A 6 -3.31 0.43 -63.96
CA TRP A 6 -3.94 0.44 -62.62
C TRP A 6 -2.84 0.66 -61.57
N LEU A 7 -2.46 1.93 -61.42
CA LEU A 7 -2.08 2.52 -60.14
C LEU A 7 -3.37 2.73 -59.35
N LEU A 8 -3.39 2.39 -58.06
CA LEU A 8 -4.14 3.06 -56.97
C LEU A 8 -3.89 2.28 -55.65
N PRO A 9 -3.98 2.95 -54.48
CA PRO A 9 -2.81 3.11 -53.61
C PRO A 9 -3.14 2.91 -52.11
N LEU A 10 -2.14 3.23 -51.27
CA LEU A 10 -2.28 3.82 -49.94
C LEU A 10 -2.99 2.98 -48.85
N MET A 11 -2.23 2.08 -48.23
CA MET A 11 -2.51 1.65 -46.85
C MET A 11 -2.07 2.78 -45.90
N ALA A 12 -3.03 3.63 -45.51
CA ALA A 12 -2.83 4.59 -44.43
C ALA A 12 -2.81 3.83 -43.09
N VAL A 13 -1.61 3.54 -42.58
CA VAL A 13 -1.42 3.11 -41.19
C VAL A 13 -1.64 4.34 -40.29
N LEU A 14 -2.87 4.49 -39.80
CA LEU A 14 -3.17 5.38 -38.68
C LEU A 14 -2.55 4.77 -37.42
N ALA A 15 -1.28 5.06 -37.18
CA ALA A 15 -0.67 4.93 -35.87
C ALA A 15 -1.32 5.98 -34.95
N GLY A 16 -2.44 5.60 -34.33
CA GLY A 16 -3.00 6.31 -33.20
C GLY A 16 -1.99 6.24 -32.06
N VAL A 17 -1.10 7.23 -31.99
CA VAL A 17 -0.32 7.48 -30.78
C VAL A 17 -1.34 7.93 -29.74
N SER A 18 -1.82 6.96 -28.95
CA SER A 18 -2.56 7.25 -27.74
C SER A 18 -1.66 8.12 -26.88
N ALA A 19 -1.91 9.44 -26.88
CA ALA A 19 -1.36 10.32 -25.88
C ALA A 19 -1.80 9.74 -24.55
N ARG A 20 -0.86 9.09 -23.83
CA ARG A 20 -1.09 8.72 -22.44
C ARG A 20 -1.47 10.03 -21.76
N ALA A 21 -2.69 10.09 -21.22
CA ALA A 21 -3.12 11.20 -20.40
C ALA A 21 -2.00 11.46 -19.39
N LEU A 22 -1.50 12.69 -19.35
CA LEU A 22 -0.43 13.13 -18.45
C LEU A 22 -1.03 13.25 -17.04
N GLY A 23 -1.41 12.11 -16.46
CA GLY A 23 -1.75 12.01 -15.06
C GLY A 23 -0.49 12.19 -14.21
N ALA A 24 -0.64 12.80 -13.04
CA ALA A 24 0.46 12.88 -12.09
C ALA A 24 0.69 11.52 -11.44
N GLU A 25 1.93 11.25 -11.06
CA GLU A 25 2.32 9.98 -10.45
C GLU A 25 3.13 10.23 -9.18
N ILE A 26 2.77 9.53 -8.10
CA ILE A 26 3.62 9.36 -6.92
C ILE A 26 4.20 7.96 -6.99
N VAL A 27 5.53 7.88 -6.91
CA VAL A 27 6.27 6.62 -6.88
C VAL A 27 6.91 6.46 -5.52
N LEU A 28 6.49 5.42 -4.79
CA LEU A 28 7.06 5.06 -3.50
C LEU A 28 8.06 3.90 -3.69
N GLU A 29 9.30 4.16 -3.27
CA GLU A 29 10.33 3.13 -3.16
C GLU A 29 10.07 2.19 -1.97
N PRO A 30 10.68 1.00 -1.93
CA PRO A 30 10.45 0.02 -0.86
C PRO A 30 10.70 0.59 0.54
N SER A 31 11.69 1.48 0.68
CA SER A 31 12.02 2.13 1.94
C SER A 31 10.91 3.08 2.41
N ALA A 32 10.24 3.79 1.50
CA ALA A 32 9.10 4.65 1.82
C ALA A 32 7.88 3.81 2.21
N VAL A 33 7.60 2.74 1.46
CA VAL A 33 6.51 1.81 1.80
C VAL A 33 6.75 1.13 3.16
N HIS A 34 8.00 0.75 3.45
CA HIS A 34 8.37 0.21 4.75
C HIS A 34 8.12 1.21 5.90
N LYS A 35 8.45 2.49 5.70
CA LYS A 35 8.15 3.54 6.68
C LYS A 35 6.66 3.67 6.95
N LEU A 36 5.84 3.68 5.89
CA LEU A 36 4.38 3.71 6.04
C LEU A 36 3.87 2.53 6.88
N VAL A 37 4.38 1.32 6.64
CA VAL A 37 4.02 0.13 7.44
C VAL A 37 4.42 0.27 8.91
N VAL A 38 5.63 0.74 9.18
CA VAL A 38 6.11 0.94 10.56
C VAL A 38 5.29 2.02 11.27
N GLU A 39 5.03 3.14 10.60
CA GLU A 39 4.24 4.24 11.14
C GLU A 39 2.76 3.88 11.27
N GLY A 40 2.22 3.03 10.40
CA GLY A 40 0.83 2.59 10.44
C GLY A 40 0.54 1.58 11.56
N LEU A 41 1.41 0.58 11.72
CA LEU A 41 1.17 -0.54 12.65
C LEU A 41 2.13 -0.58 13.85
N PHE A 42 3.43 -0.38 13.65
CA PHE A 42 4.47 -0.73 14.65
C PHE A 42 4.86 0.44 15.57
N LYS A 43 3.86 1.16 16.08
CA LYS A 43 4.02 2.42 16.84
C LYS A 43 4.61 2.23 18.24
N ASP A 44 4.43 1.05 18.86
CA ASP A 44 4.85 0.79 20.23
C ASP A 44 6.32 0.32 20.28
N GLY A 45 7.25 1.23 19.92
CA GLY A 45 8.69 0.94 19.90
C GLY A 45 9.09 -0.14 18.88
N GLY A 46 8.44 -0.14 17.71
CA GLY A 46 8.63 -1.15 16.67
C GLY A 46 7.84 -2.44 16.89
N ARG A 47 6.86 -2.42 17.80
CA ARG A 47 5.95 -3.54 18.07
C ARG A 47 4.51 -3.20 17.70
N TYR A 48 3.79 -4.23 17.26
CA TYR A 48 2.35 -4.20 17.08
C TYR A 48 1.73 -5.29 17.95
N TYR A 49 0.94 -4.92 18.96
CA TYR A 49 0.36 -5.89 19.89
C TYR A 49 -0.94 -6.47 19.33
N LEU A 50 -0.95 -7.78 19.11
CA LEU A 50 -2.17 -8.55 18.81
C LEU A 50 -3.01 -8.73 20.08
N GLN A 51 -2.32 -8.87 21.22
CA GLN A 51 -2.93 -9.01 22.53
C GLN A 51 -2.04 -8.36 23.59
N LYS A 52 -2.62 -7.50 24.43
CA LYS A 52 -1.96 -6.89 25.60
C LYS A 52 -2.41 -7.61 26.89
N GLY A 53 -1.61 -7.51 27.95
CA GLY A 53 -1.90 -8.12 29.26
C GLY A 53 -0.81 -9.10 29.71
N SER A 54 -1.12 -9.94 30.69
CA SER A 54 -0.17 -10.93 31.22
C SER A 54 0.20 -11.98 30.16
N CYS A 55 -0.78 -12.51 29.40
CA CYS A 55 -0.54 -13.28 28.18
C CYS A 55 -0.53 -12.33 26.97
N SER A 56 0.58 -11.63 26.78
CA SER A 56 0.75 -10.70 25.64
C SER A 56 1.33 -11.40 24.42
N ALA A 57 0.91 -10.94 23.24
CA ALA A 57 1.47 -11.35 21.97
C ALA A 57 1.55 -10.17 21.01
N TYR A 58 2.68 -10.07 20.31
CA TYR A 58 2.99 -8.93 19.46
C TYR A 58 3.86 -9.32 18.27
N LEU A 59 3.73 -8.57 17.19
CA LEU A 59 4.60 -8.59 16.04
C LEU A 59 5.73 -7.58 16.24
N GLN A 60 6.92 -7.91 15.75
CA GLN A 60 8.08 -7.01 15.76
C GLN A 60 8.97 -7.26 14.54
N ASN A 61 9.95 -6.38 14.34
CA ASN A 61 10.94 -6.46 13.26
C ASN A 61 10.28 -6.63 11.88
N PRO A 62 9.35 -5.75 11.50
CA PRO A 62 8.71 -5.86 10.19
C PRO A 62 9.75 -5.72 9.07
N LYS A 63 9.56 -6.49 8.01
CA LYS A 63 10.25 -6.32 6.73
C LYS A 63 9.17 -6.24 5.65
N THR A 64 9.27 -5.20 4.84
CA THR A 64 8.29 -4.91 3.81
C THR A 64 8.92 -5.11 2.44
N THR A 65 8.23 -5.84 1.58
CA THR A 65 8.61 -6.05 0.18
C THR A 65 7.41 -5.80 -0.73
N LEU A 66 7.70 -5.53 -1.99
CA LEU A 66 6.71 -5.33 -3.03
C LEU A 66 6.86 -6.49 -4.01
N ASP A 67 5.88 -7.38 -4.07
CA ASP A 67 5.96 -8.61 -4.85
C ASP A 67 4.58 -9.06 -5.33
N GLY A 68 4.51 -9.59 -6.54
CA GLY A 68 3.27 -10.13 -7.11
C GLY A 68 2.09 -9.16 -7.13
N GLY A 69 2.33 -7.85 -7.28
CA GLY A 69 1.29 -6.83 -7.23
C GLY A 69 0.87 -6.40 -5.82
N ARG A 70 1.51 -6.94 -4.76
CA ARG A 70 1.13 -6.78 -3.36
C ARG A 70 2.21 -6.12 -2.54
N VAL A 71 1.77 -5.52 -1.44
CA VAL A 71 2.65 -5.22 -0.31
C VAL A 71 2.69 -6.44 0.58
N VAL A 72 3.88 -7.00 0.76
CA VAL A 72 4.13 -8.17 1.61
C VAL A 72 4.85 -7.70 2.86
N ILE A 73 4.32 -8.07 4.02
CA ILE A 73 4.84 -7.71 5.34
C ILE A 73 5.19 -9.01 6.07
N ARG A 74 6.49 -9.22 6.26
CA ARG A 74 7.03 -10.30 7.09
C ARG A 74 7.39 -9.77 8.47
N SER A 75 6.95 -10.43 9.53
CA SER A 75 7.27 -10.01 10.91
C SER A 75 7.47 -11.19 11.84
N GLN A 76 8.14 -10.95 12.97
CA GLN A 76 8.27 -11.95 14.04
C GLN A 76 7.13 -11.82 15.02
N LEU A 77 6.36 -12.88 15.18
CA LEU A 77 5.39 -13.02 16.25
C LEU A 77 6.10 -13.55 17.50
N ARG A 78 5.99 -12.80 18.60
CA ARG A 78 6.48 -13.20 19.92
C ARG A 78 5.40 -13.01 20.97
N GLY A 79 5.39 -13.87 21.99
CA GLY A 79 4.47 -13.70 23.10
C GLY A 79 4.34 -14.94 23.97
N ARG A 80 3.27 -14.96 24.76
CA ARG A 80 2.82 -16.14 25.50
C ARG A 80 1.35 -16.42 25.21
N LEU A 81 1.06 -17.67 24.88
CA LEU A 81 -0.30 -18.17 24.71
C LEU A 81 -0.68 -19.00 25.94
N GLY A 82 -1.80 -18.67 26.58
CA GLY A 82 -2.23 -19.37 27.77
C GLY A 82 -3.33 -18.63 28.53
N ALA A 83 -3.47 -18.96 29.81
CA ALA A 83 -4.44 -18.36 30.70
C ALA A 83 -3.78 -17.32 31.62
N PRO A 84 -4.37 -16.12 31.76
CA PRO A 84 -3.92 -15.15 32.75
C PRO A 84 -4.30 -15.63 34.16
N ILE A 85 -3.33 -15.74 35.07
CA ILE A 85 -3.55 -16.03 36.50
C ILE A 85 -2.92 -14.90 37.30
N GLY A 86 -3.77 -13.99 37.81
CA GLY A 86 -3.30 -12.77 38.45
C GLY A 86 -2.52 -11.89 37.47
N ARG A 87 -1.23 -11.67 37.75
CA ARG A 87 -0.32 -10.89 36.88
C ARG A 87 0.53 -11.75 35.96
N ASP A 88 0.44 -13.08 36.10
CA ASP A 88 1.24 -14.03 35.35
C ASP A 88 0.46 -14.63 34.19
N CYS A 89 1.20 -15.13 33.20
CA CYS A 89 0.65 -15.96 32.14
C CYS A 89 1.09 -17.40 32.33
N PHE A 90 0.12 -18.28 32.55
CA PHE A 90 0.35 -19.71 32.61
C PHE A 90 0.09 -20.30 31.22
N GLY A 91 1.16 -20.66 30.52
CA GLY A 91 1.08 -21.03 29.11
C GLY A 91 2.43 -21.30 28.48
N VAL A 92 2.43 -21.35 27.16
CA VAL A 92 3.62 -21.62 26.34
C VAL A 92 4.15 -20.34 25.71
N ASP A 93 5.47 -20.27 25.57
CA ASP A 93 6.12 -19.22 24.80
C ASP A 93 5.83 -19.43 23.31
N LEU A 94 5.51 -18.34 22.62
CA LEU A 94 5.28 -18.29 21.19
C LEU A 94 6.40 -17.48 20.53
N ALA A 95 7.07 -18.07 19.55
CA ALA A 95 8.06 -17.40 18.72
C ALA A 95 8.01 -17.99 17.31
N THR A 96 7.42 -17.27 16.37
CA THR A 96 7.29 -17.73 14.98
C THR A 96 7.35 -16.56 14.00
N TRP A 97 7.48 -16.85 12.72
CA TRP A 97 7.37 -15.85 11.66
C TRP A 97 5.95 -15.80 11.11
N THR A 98 5.53 -14.61 10.71
CA THR A 98 4.28 -14.38 9.97
C THR A 98 4.58 -13.64 8.68
N VAL A 99 3.82 -13.97 7.65
CA VAL A 99 3.82 -13.28 6.36
C VAL A 99 2.37 -12.96 6.02
N VAL A 100 2.10 -11.68 5.82
CA VAL A 100 0.80 -11.19 5.37
C VAL A 100 1.00 -10.31 4.15
N SER A 101 -0.02 -10.23 3.31
CA SER A 101 0.00 -9.37 2.14
C SER A 101 -1.33 -8.67 1.89
N GLY A 102 -1.28 -7.57 1.16
CA GLY A 102 -2.44 -6.83 0.72
C GLY A 102 -2.20 -6.20 -0.65
N LEU A 103 -3.27 -6.05 -1.43
CA LEU A 103 -3.25 -5.25 -2.66
C LEU A 103 -3.40 -3.78 -2.27
N PRO A 104 -2.49 -2.89 -2.67
CA PRO A 104 -2.72 -1.47 -2.46
C PRO A 104 -3.82 -1.00 -3.42
N GLY A 105 -4.82 -0.30 -2.86
CA GLY A 105 -6.00 0.18 -3.56
C GLY A 105 -6.38 1.59 -3.11
N ALA A 106 -7.21 2.24 -3.92
CA ALA A 106 -7.73 3.57 -3.62
C ALA A 106 -9.09 3.48 -2.92
N GLN A 107 -9.24 4.21 -1.81
CA GLN A 107 -10.50 4.49 -1.15
C GLN A 107 -10.70 6.01 -1.15
N GLY A 108 -11.31 6.53 -2.21
CA GLY A 108 -11.37 7.98 -2.47
C GLY A 108 -9.98 8.55 -2.75
N SER A 109 -9.55 9.56 -1.97
CA SER A 109 -8.21 10.16 -2.09
C SER A 109 -7.14 9.49 -1.23
N ILE A 110 -7.46 8.38 -0.57
CA ILE A 110 -6.57 7.67 0.36
C ILE A 110 -6.18 6.32 -0.25
N VAL A 111 -4.88 6.02 -0.26
CA VAL A 111 -4.37 4.70 -0.61
C VAL A 111 -4.31 3.83 0.64
N ARG A 112 -4.91 2.65 0.59
CA ARG A 112 -4.95 1.64 1.66
C ARG A 112 -4.67 0.23 1.13
N LEU A 113 -4.50 -0.73 2.03
CA LEU A 113 -4.45 -2.14 1.65
C LEU A 113 -5.86 -2.75 1.59
N ASP A 114 -6.15 -3.45 0.51
CA ASP A 114 -7.34 -4.25 0.26
C ASP A 114 -6.93 -5.72 -0.01
N ASP A 115 -7.91 -6.63 -0.13
CA ASP A 115 -7.68 -8.07 -0.39
C ASP A 115 -6.55 -8.65 0.48
N ILE A 116 -6.70 -8.44 1.79
CA ILE A 116 -5.73 -8.82 2.81
C ILE A 116 -5.69 -10.35 2.94
N ARG A 117 -4.47 -10.88 3.05
CA ARG A 117 -4.23 -12.32 3.17
C ARG A 117 -3.17 -12.62 4.21
N ILE A 118 -3.36 -13.74 4.90
CA ILE A 118 -2.28 -14.41 5.63
C ILE A 118 -1.66 -15.44 4.69
N ASP A 119 -0.44 -15.15 4.25
CA ASP A 119 0.29 -16.00 3.31
C ASP A 119 0.97 -17.16 4.05
N ASP A 120 1.58 -16.87 5.21
CA ASP A 120 2.28 -17.86 6.02
C ASP A 120 2.26 -17.51 7.51
N VAL A 121 2.15 -18.55 8.34
CA VAL A 121 2.34 -18.48 9.79
C VAL A 121 3.10 -19.74 10.18
N GLY A 122 4.33 -19.58 10.65
CA GLY A 122 5.19 -20.73 10.91
C GLY A 122 4.67 -21.66 12.01
N ASP A 123 3.79 -21.19 12.89
CA ASP A 123 3.03 -22.02 13.83
C ASP A 123 1.53 -21.95 13.51
N PRO A 124 0.90 -23.04 13.04
CA PRO A 124 -0.53 -23.07 12.73
C PRO A 124 -1.43 -22.67 13.91
N ASN A 125 -1.02 -22.91 15.15
CA ASN A 125 -1.79 -22.56 16.34
C ASN A 125 -1.85 -21.05 16.57
N ALA A 126 -0.89 -20.30 16.04
CA ALA A 126 -0.87 -18.85 16.12
C ALA A 126 -1.75 -18.17 15.06
N ARG A 127 -2.27 -18.91 14.07
CA ARG A 127 -3.03 -18.34 12.95
C ARG A 127 -4.27 -17.60 13.41
N LEU A 128 -5.05 -18.20 14.33
CA LEU A 128 -6.26 -17.57 14.87
C LEU A 128 -5.96 -16.25 15.59
N LEU A 129 -4.84 -16.17 16.31
CA LEU A 129 -4.40 -14.94 16.98
C LEU A 129 -4.03 -13.86 15.95
N VAL A 130 -3.33 -14.24 14.88
CA VAL A 130 -2.99 -13.30 13.80
C VAL A 130 -4.26 -12.85 13.08
N ASP A 131 -5.17 -13.77 12.75
CA ASP A 131 -6.45 -13.45 12.10
C ASP A 131 -7.25 -12.42 12.92
N ALA A 132 -7.45 -12.70 14.21
CA ALA A 132 -8.25 -11.83 15.09
C ALA A 132 -7.54 -10.51 15.44
N GLY A 133 -6.22 -10.56 15.62
CA GLY A 133 -5.44 -9.43 16.12
C GLY A 133 -4.88 -8.51 15.05
N LEU A 134 -4.62 -8.99 13.83
CA LEU A 134 -3.91 -8.24 12.79
C LEU A 134 -4.80 -7.82 11.61
N LEU A 135 -5.64 -8.72 11.10
CA LEU A 135 -6.44 -8.46 9.89
C LEU A 135 -7.25 -7.16 9.95
N PRO A 136 -7.91 -6.80 11.07
CA PRO A 136 -8.69 -5.56 11.13
C PRO A 136 -7.85 -4.28 10.97
N SER A 137 -6.56 -4.32 11.29
CA SER A 137 -5.67 -3.16 11.22
C SER A 137 -4.86 -3.10 9.93
N LEU A 138 -4.72 -4.22 9.21
CA LEU A 138 -3.91 -4.29 7.99
C LEU A 138 -4.33 -3.32 6.88
N PRO A 139 -5.62 -3.00 6.68
CA PRO A 139 -5.99 -1.98 5.69
C PRO A 139 -5.32 -0.63 5.91
N GLY A 140 -5.14 -0.23 7.18
CA GLY A 140 -4.44 1.00 7.57
C GLY A 140 -2.94 0.84 7.76
N ALA A 141 -2.36 -0.33 7.45
CA ALA A 141 -0.91 -0.52 7.52
C ALA A 141 -0.17 0.37 6.53
N ILE A 142 -0.80 0.64 5.39
CA ILE A 142 -0.41 1.71 4.50
C ILE A 142 -1.59 2.65 4.46
N GLU A 143 -1.37 3.91 4.82
CA GLU A 143 -2.33 4.96 4.64
C GLU A 143 -1.61 6.18 4.08
N LEU A 144 -1.94 6.56 2.85
CA LEU A 144 -1.42 7.77 2.22
C LEU A 144 -2.58 8.59 1.69
N ASP A 145 -2.79 9.77 2.26
CA ASP A 145 -3.68 10.77 1.67
C ASP A 145 -2.95 11.50 0.54
N VAL A 146 -3.30 11.15 -0.70
CA VAL A 146 -2.70 11.70 -1.92
C VAL A 146 -3.02 13.18 -2.03
N MET A 147 -4.23 13.59 -1.66
CA MET A 147 -4.67 14.98 -1.70
C MET A 147 -3.89 15.83 -0.70
N GLN A 148 -3.67 15.33 0.52
CA GLN A 148 -2.82 16.01 1.50
C GLN A 148 -1.36 16.09 1.00
N SER A 149 -0.86 15.03 0.38
CA SER A 149 0.49 14.99 -0.18
C SER A 149 0.70 16.04 -1.28
N VAL A 150 -0.24 16.13 -2.24
CA VAL A 150 -0.23 17.16 -3.29
C VAL A 150 -0.33 18.56 -2.69
N ARG A 151 -1.24 18.77 -1.74
CA ARG A 151 -1.37 20.06 -1.04
C ARG A 151 -0.09 20.49 -0.32
N ALA A 152 0.66 19.55 0.24
CA ALA A 152 1.94 19.82 0.89
C ALA A 152 3.05 20.19 -0.09
N MET A 153 2.93 19.82 -1.38
CA MET A 153 3.90 20.16 -2.44
C MET A 153 3.62 21.52 -3.11
N LEU A 154 2.37 21.99 -3.09
CA LEU A 154 1.97 23.28 -3.67
C LEU A 154 2.57 24.58 -3.07
N PRO A 155 3.00 24.67 -1.79
CA PRO A 155 3.50 25.91 -1.19
C PRO A 155 4.76 26.52 -1.84
N GLY A 156 5.32 25.89 -2.89
CA GLY A 156 6.39 26.43 -3.73
C GLY A 156 5.95 27.36 -4.88
N MET A 157 4.65 27.54 -5.14
CA MET A 157 4.16 28.56 -6.10
C MET A 157 4.13 29.95 -5.44
N SER A 158 5.31 30.46 -5.08
CA SER A 158 5.48 31.79 -4.50
C SER A 158 5.37 32.88 -5.58
N GLY A 159 4.37 33.76 -5.44
CA GLY A 159 4.33 35.03 -6.14
C GLY A 159 3.00 35.76 -6.04
N GLN A 160 1.96 35.27 -6.73
CA GLN A 160 0.72 36.03 -6.95
C GLN A 160 -0.55 35.18 -7.04
N ILE A 161 -0.47 33.84 -6.96
CA ILE A 161 -1.61 32.94 -7.16
C ILE A 161 -1.64 31.91 -6.04
N GLN A 162 -2.71 31.90 -5.24
CA GLN A 162 -2.98 30.83 -4.30
C GLN A 162 -3.60 29.65 -5.04
N ALA A 163 -2.82 28.60 -5.30
CA ALA A 163 -3.30 27.38 -5.93
C ALA A 163 -4.00 26.48 -4.89
N GLN A 164 -5.27 26.16 -5.13
CA GLN A 164 -6.04 25.23 -4.31
C GLN A 164 -6.41 23.97 -5.11
N VAL A 165 -6.16 22.79 -4.54
CA VAL A 165 -6.66 21.51 -5.09
C VAL A 165 -8.16 21.42 -4.84
N GLN A 166 -8.97 21.50 -5.90
CA GLN A 166 -10.42 21.43 -5.84
C GLN A 166 -10.94 19.99 -5.88
N ALA A 167 -10.34 19.16 -6.73
CA ALA A 167 -10.69 17.76 -6.89
C ALA A 167 -9.41 16.94 -7.15
N LEU A 168 -9.38 15.72 -6.63
CA LEU A 168 -8.34 14.73 -6.90
C LEU A 168 -9.01 13.38 -7.07
N ASP A 169 -8.63 12.66 -8.11
CA ASP A 169 -9.10 11.32 -8.39
C ASP A 169 -7.91 10.37 -8.59
N ILE A 170 -7.91 9.25 -7.87
CA ILE A 170 -6.85 8.24 -8.00
C ILE A 170 -7.30 7.26 -9.09
N GLU A 171 -6.63 7.31 -10.24
CA GLU A 171 -6.97 6.49 -11.40
C GLU A 171 -6.46 5.05 -11.25
N ALA A 172 -5.28 4.88 -10.65
CA ALA A 172 -4.68 3.57 -10.46
C ALA A 172 -3.67 3.55 -9.31
N VAL A 173 -3.66 2.45 -8.58
CA VAL A 173 -2.62 2.10 -7.61
C VAL A 173 -2.04 0.76 -8.04
N ARG A 174 -0.72 0.70 -8.27
CA ARG A 174 -0.06 -0.52 -8.76
C ARG A 174 1.27 -0.74 -8.08
N VAL A 175 1.56 -2.01 -7.82
CA VAL A 175 2.92 -2.44 -7.52
C VAL A 175 3.55 -2.91 -8.82
N GLU A 176 4.54 -2.18 -9.32
CA GLU A 176 5.27 -2.49 -10.55
C GLU A 176 6.76 -2.68 -10.25
N GLY A 177 7.26 -3.88 -10.55
CA GLY A 177 8.60 -4.29 -10.12
C GLY A 177 8.69 -4.27 -8.59
N ASN A 178 9.53 -3.36 -8.07
CA ASN A 178 9.74 -3.17 -6.63
C ASN A 178 9.35 -1.75 -6.18
N ARG A 179 8.31 -1.17 -6.78
CA ARG A 179 7.82 0.19 -6.49
C ARG A 179 6.30 0.20 -6.42
N LEU A 180 5.76 1.09 -5.59
CA LEU A 180 4.33 1.36 -5.50
C LEU A 180 4.04 2.68 -6.21
N SER A 181 3.38 2.59 -7.36
CA SER A 181 2.98 3.73 -8.20
C SER A 181 1.52 4.08 -7.98
N ILE A 182 1.25 5.37 -7.82
CA ILE A 182 -0.09 5.92 -7.63
C ILE A 182 -0.29 6.97 -8.71
N HIS A 183 -1.14 6.66 -9.69
CA HIS A 183 -1.55 7.57 -10.75
C HIS A 183 -2.83 8.29 -10.34
N PHE A 184 -2.84 9.61 -10.50
CA PHE A 184 -3.97 10.44 -10.15
C PHE A 184 -4.05 11.67 -11.05
N ASP A 185 -5.27 12.18 -11.20
CA ASP A 185 -5.53 13.47 -11.81
C ASP A 185 -6.04 14.44 -10.74
N PHE A 186 -5.76 15.72 -10.92
CA PHE A 186 -6.21 16.75 -9.99
C PHE A 186 -6.48 18.07 -10.69
N ARG A 187 -7.51 18.77 -10.20
CA ARG A 187 -7.86 20.12 -10.66
C ARG A 187 -7.36 21.16 -9.68
N LEU A 188 -6.52 22.07 -10.18
CA LEU A 188 -6.13 23.27 -9.46
C LEU A 188 -6.99 24.47 -9.87
N VAL A 189 -7.30 25.31 -8.90
CA VAL A 189 -7.86 26.65 -9.14
C VAL A 189 -6.91 27.66 -8.51
N GLY A 190 -6.44 28.61 -9.32
CA GLY A 190 -5.66 29.75 -8.85
C GLY A 190 -6.56 30.94 -8.53
N ARG A 191 -6.30 31.62 -7.41
CA ARG A 191 -6.91 32.89 -7.03
C ARG A 191 -5.86 33.94 -6.73
#